data_AF-A0A944DVD9-F1
#
_entry.id   AF-A0A944DVD9-F1
#
_cell.length_a   1.000
_cell.length_b   1.000
_cell.length_c   1.000
_cell.angle_alpha   90.00
_cell.angle_beta   90.00
_cell.angle_gamma   90.00
#
_symmetry.space_group_name_H-M   'P 1'
#
loop_
_entity.id
_entity.type
_entity.pdbx_description
1 polymer ?
#
loop_
_entity_poly.entity_id
_entity_poly.type
_entity_poly.pdbx_seq_one_letter_code
_entity_poly.pdbx_strand_id
1 'polypeptide(L)'
;MVALTALTLTLTACGPFGSDTEPAGARAPGPDKDLDELGGAPQRIVPSDVPDPSPSPSRSLATPSPKPPAPSKPPRPKSPSYAAWAGPGCTGGGRYEEEGRYSDGDEGWYTVRSGGHRGDGCDGRFTAIPMSGSPVKDRGNTATWSWYVGSGYTSCSVAVVVPDSDRAQDVAGRPSTYLVLKDPGDPGSAIKTFEIDQTSLRGRGVVIEKVPVHDQRLTVQLVDRGQDWGGDGRRGAHHAAAQMRAEC
;
A
#
# COMPACT_ATOMS: atom_id res chain seq x y z
N MET A 1 -7.83 -23.62 55.46
CA MET A 1 -8.79 -24.68 55.12
C MET A 1 -9.80 -24.10 54.14
N VAL A 2 -9.49 -24.12 52.84
CA VAL A 2 -10.43 -23.81 51.74
C VAL A 2 -10.08 -24.77 50.61
N ALA A 3 -11.11 -25.41 50.07
CA ALA A 3 -11.05 -26.68 49.36
C ALA A 3 -10.66 -26.56 47.89
N LEU A 4 -9.86 -27.54 47.47
CA LEU A 4 -9.51 -27.88 46.09
C LEU A 4 -10.71 -28.61 45.46
N THR A 5 -11.15 -28.19 44.27
CA THR A 5 -12.06 -29.00 43.44
C THR A 5 -11.52 -29.05 42.02
N ALA A 6 -10.78 -30.11 41.74
CA ALA A 6 -10.49 -30.57 40.39
C ALA A 6 -11.71 -31.33 39.86
N LEU A 7 -12.14 -31.04 38.63
CA LEU A 7 -13.10 -31.87 37.90
C LEU A 7 -12.48 -32.28 36.57
N THR A 8 -11.95 -33.50 36.57
CA THR A 8 -11.56 -34.27 35.38
C THR A 8 -12.76 -35.09 34.91
N LEU A 9 -13.08 -35.02 33.61
CA LEU A 9 -13.86 -36.05 32.93
C LEU A 9 -13.12 -36.48 31.66
N THR A 10 -12.99 -37.79 31.50
CA THR A 10 -12.22 -38.50 30.47
C THR A 10 -13.09 -39.49 29.71
N LEU A 11 -12.71 -39.73 28.43
CA LEU A 11 -12.94 -40.89 27.54
C LEU A 11 -14.33 -40.99 26.87
N THR A 12 -14.48 -41.27 25.55
CA THR A 12 -14.25 -42.56 24.85
C THR A 12 -14.60 -42.36 23.34
N ALA A 13 -13.74 -42.56 22.31
CA ALA A 13 -13.24 -43.75 21.55
C ALA A 13 -14.06 -44.25 20.31
N CYS A 14 -13.34 -44.42 19.17
CA CYS A 14 -13.49 -45.27 17.94
C CYS A 14 -14.84 -45.38 17.18
N GLY A 15 -14.96 -45.01 15.89
CA GLY A 15 -14.53 -45.69 14.62
C GLY A 15 -15.77 -45.84 13.67
N PRO A 16 -15.76 -46.37 12.41
CA PRO A 16 -14.70 -46.83 11.50
C PRO A 16 -14.77 -46.29 10.03
N PHE A 17 -13.74 -46.63 9.24
CA PHE A 17 -13.64 -46.91 7.79
C PHE A 17 -14.79 -46.60 6.80
N GLY A 18 -14.40 -46.05 5.64
CA GLY A 18 -15.15 -46.10 4.39
C GLY A 18 -14.29 -45.67 3.20
N SER A 19 -13.62 -46.64 2.58
CA SER A 19 -12.83 -46.50 1.36
C SER A 19 -13.67 -46.73 0.10
N ASP A 20 -13.13 -46.26 -1.03
CA ASP A 20 -13.31 -46.74 -2.41
C ASP A 20 -14.55 -46.30 -3.20
N THR A 21 -14.33 -45.58 -4.30
CA THR A 21 -14.41 -46.10 -5.69
C THR A 21 -14.55 -44.95 -6.70
N GLU A 22 -13.45 -44.62 -7.39
CA GLU A 22 -13.47 -44.27 -8.82
C GLU A 22 -13.56 -45.59 -9.60
N PRO A 23 -14.10 -45.69 -10.85
CA PRO A 23 -13.37 -45.08 -11.97
C PRO A 23 -14.17 -44.71 -13.26
N ALA A 24 -13.46 -43.97 -14.11
CA ALA A 24 -13.36 -44.11 -15.57
C ALA A 24 -14.52 -43.70 -16.51
N GLY A 25 -14.16 -42.75 -17.39
CA GLY A 25 -14.59 -42.64 -18.79
C GLY A 25 -13.70 -41.61 -19.50
N ALA A 26 -12.45 -41.98 -19.84
CA ALA A 26 -11.98 -42.28 -21.20
C ALA A 26 -11.96 -41.07 -22.15
N ARG A 27 -10.76 -40.54 -22.52
CA ARG A 27 -9.95 -40.88 -23.73
C ARG A 27 -10.72 -40.57 -25.03
N ALA A 28 -10.19 -39.91 -26.06
CA ALA A 28 -8.82 -39.83 -26.57
C ALA A 28 -8.73 -38.75 -27.70
N PRO A 29 -7.58 -38.58 -28.38
CA PRO A 29 -7.17 -37.42 -29.17
C PRO A 29 -7.42 -37.56 -30.69
N GLY A 30 -7.21 -36.48 -31.44
CA GLY A 30 -7.09 -36.54 -32.91
C GLY A 30 -6.33 -35.33 -33.51
N PRO A 31 -5.58 -35.50 -34.63
CA PRO A 31 -4.55 -34.57 -35.12
C PRO A 31 -4.84 -33.91 -36.49
N ASP A 32 -3.91 -33.04 -36.94
CA ASP A 32 -3.56 -32.66 -38.34
C ASP A 32 -4.57 -31.81 -39.15
N LYS A 33 -4.29 -30.83 -40.04
CA LYS A 33 -3.17 -30.11 -40.71
C LYS A 33 -3.79 -28.80 -41.30
N ASP A 34 -3.11 -27.70 -41.64
CA ASP A 34 -2.30 -27.32 -42.83
C ASP A 34 -1.92 -25.82 -42.59
N LEU A 35 -0.69 -25.29 -42.68
CA LEU A 35 0.23 -25.03 -43.81
C LEU A 35 -0.38 -24.34 -45.05
N ASP A 36 -0.33 -23.00 -45.07
CA ASP A 36 -0.13 -22.05 -46.20
C ASP A 36 -0.27 -20.63 -45.59
N GLU A 37 0.48 -19.56 -45.86
CA GLU A 37 1.23 -19.13 -47.04
C GLU A 37 2.23 -18.01 -46.62
N LEU A 38 3.46 -18.09 -47.15
CA LEU A 38 4.54 -17.11 -47.02
C LEU A 38 4.47 -16.09 -48.18
N GLY A 39 4.68 -14.80 -47.89
CA GLY A 39 5.11 -13.80 -48.88
C GLY A 39 4.54 -12.40 -48.61
N GLY A 40 5.31 -11.31 -48.55
CA GLY A 40 6.73 -11.11 -48.78
C GLY A 40 7.13 -9.66 -48.49
N ALA A 41 8.43 -9.45 -48.31
CA ALA A 41 9.15 -8.19 -48.57
C ALA A 41 10.19 -8.51 -49.68
N PRO A 42 10.99 -7.59 -50.25
CA PRO A 42 11.05 -6.12 -50.15
C PRO A 42 11.14 -5.44 -51.56
N GLN A 43 11.06 -4.11 -51.71
CA GLN A 43 11.62 -3.37 -52.88
C GLN A 43 11.97 -1.93 -52.43
N ARG A 44 13.25 -1.51 -52.33
CA ARG A 44 14.28 -1.15 -53.32
C ARG A 44 14.27 0.35 -53.71
N ILE A 45 15.36 1.02 -53.32
CA ILE A 45 15.82 2.38 -53.70
C ILE A 45 16.44 2.35 -55.11
N VAL A 46 16.26 3.39 -55.94
CA VAL A 46 17.27 3.96 -56.88
C VAL A 46 16.87 5.36 -57.45
N PRO A 47 17.82 6.18 -57.97
CA PRO A 47 17.70 7.64 -58.20
C PRO A 47 17.88 8.15 -59.67
N SER A 48 17.80 9.49 -59.83
CA SER A 48 18.42 10.41 -60.84
C SER A 48 17.65 10.98 -62.07
N ASP A 49 17.49 12.32 -62.05
CA ASP A 49 17.96 13.36 -63.01
C ASP A 49 17.20 13.83 -64.30
N VAL A 50 16.78 15.13 -64.26
CA VAL A 50 16.68 16.27 -65.25
C VAL A 50 15.89 16.17 -66.60
N PRO A 51 15.51 17.28 -67.31
CA PRO A 51 15.63 18.75 -67.07
C PRO A 51 14.34 19.62 -67.30
N ASP A 52 14.48 20.91 -66.97
CA ASP A 52 13.56 22.07 -67.13
C ASP A 52 13.18 22.41 -68.60
N PRO A 53 12.05 23.12 -68.87
CA PRO A 53 12.18 24.56 -69.11
C PRO A 53 11.04 25.47 -68.56
N SER A 54 11.45 26.59 -67.98
CA SER A 54 10.71 27.86 -67.74
C SER A 54 10.22 28.57 -69.02
N PRO A 55 9.53 29.75 -68.97
CA PRO A 55 8.67 30.35 -67.92
C PRO A 55 7.38 31.04 -68.48
N SER A 56 6.41 31.40 -67.61
CA SER A 56 5.68 32.70 -67.68
C SER A 56 4.66 32.91 -66.54
N PRO A 57 4.29 34.18 -66.23
CA PRO A 57 4.19 34.66 -64.85
C PRO A 57 2.74 34.89 -64.40
N SER A 58 2.48 34.83 -63.08
CA SER A 58 1.61 35.80 -62.39
C SER A 58 1.39 35.54 -60.91
N ARG A 59 1.53 36.64 -60.15
CA ARG A 59 0.84 37.00 -58.90
C ARG A 59 1.37 36.36 -57.61
N SER A 60 2.36 37.06 -57.04
CA SER A 60 2.73 36.99 -55.63
C SER A 60 1.55 37.43 -54.74
N LEU A 61 0.91 36.48 -54.07
CA LEU A 61 0.04 36.77 -52.92
C LEU A 61 0.94 36.88 -51.68
N ALA A 62 0.91 38.05 -51.04
CA ALA A 62 1.67 38.31 -49.82
C ALA A 62 1.24 37.34 -48.70
N THR A 63 2.20 36.58 -48.17
CA THR A 63 2.01 35.74 -46.98
C THR A 63 2.05 36.62 -45.73
N PRO A 64 1.12 36.49 -44.77
CA PRO A 64 1.22 37.20 -43.49
C PRO A 64 2.44 36.70 -42.70
N SER A 65 3.27 37.63 -42.23
CA SER A 65 4.42 37.30 -41.38
C SER A 65 3.96 36.71 -40.03
N PRO A 66 4.61 35.65 -39.53
CA PRO A 66 4.32 35.09 -38.21
C PRO A 66 4.68 36.10 -37.10
N LYS A 67 3.72 36.32 -36.19
CA LYS A 67 3.90 37.19 -35.02
C LYS A 67 4.97 36.59 -34.08
N PRO A 68 5.90 37.39 -33.54
CA PRO A 68 6.91 36.90 -32.59
C PRO A 68 6.26 36.21 -31.38
N PRO A 69 6.80 35.07 -30.91
CA PRO A 69 6.30 34.42 -29.71
C PRO A 69 6.43 35.36 -28.50
N ALA A 70 5.37 35.44 -27.70
CA ALA A 70 5.38 36.23 -26.48
C ALA A 70 6.47 35.71 -25.52
N PRO A 71 7.14 36.60 -24.77
CA PRO A 71 8.13 36.20 -23.78
C PRO A 71 7.51 35.23 -22.77
N SER A 72 8.11 34.04 -22.65
CA SER A 72 7.70 33.05 -21.65
C SER A 72 7.95 33.62 -20.26
N LYS A 73 6.88 33.71 -19.45
CA LYS A 73 6.99 34.17 -18.06
C LYS A 73 7.99 33.27 -17.31
N PRO A 74 8.92 33.83 -16.52
CA PRO A 74 9.87 33.03 -15.75
C PRO A 74 9.11 32.01 -14.88
N PRO A 75 9.59 30.76 -14.77
CA PRO A 75 8.98 29.79 -13.88
C PRO A 75 8.96 30.37 -12.46
N ARG A 76 7.79 30.35 -11.83
CA ARG A 76 7.69 30.73 -10.41
C ARG A 76 8.60 29.80 -9.59
N PRO A 77 9.31 30.32 -8.59
CA PRO A 77 10.05 29.47 -7.66
C PRO A 77 9.04 28.47 -7.06
N LYS A 78 9.36 27.18 -7.16
CA LYS A 78 8.61 26.14 -6.46
C LYS A 78 8.85 26.38 -4.98
N SER A 79 7.79 26.53 -4.19
CA SER A 79 7.90 26.50 -2.74
C SER A 79 8.65 25.23 -2.32
N PRO A 80 9.36 25.23 -1.16
CA PRO A 80 9.90 23.99 -0.63
C PRO A 80 8.77 22.96 -0.58
N SER A 81 9.05 21.75 -1.05
CA SER A 81 8.15 20.60 -0.92
C SER A 81 8.85 19.57 -0.03
N TYR A 82 8.22 19.20 1.06
CA TYR A 82 8.64 18.13 1.95
C TYR A 82 8.04 16.81 1.45
N ALA A 83 8.88 15.79 1.25
CA ALA A 83 8.39 14.44 1.01
C ALA A 83 9.32 13.41 1.65
N ALA A 84 8.77 12.51 2.47
CA ALA A 84 9.56 11.48 3.13
C ALA A 84 8.74 10.25 3.49
N TRP A 85 9.36 9.08 3.32
CA TRP A 85 8.85 7.82 3.81
C TRP A 85 9.26 7.58 5.27
N ALA A 86 8.37 6.91 6.01
CA ALA A 86 8.62 6.36 7.34
C ALA A 86 7.90 5.02 7.48
N GLY A 87 8.38 4.16 8.37
CA GLY A 87 7.78 2.87 8.66
C GLY A 87 8.82 1.78 8.93
N PRO A 88 8.39 0.54 9.20
CA PRO A 88 9.30 -0.58 9.35
C PRO A 88 10.24 -0.68 8.15
N GLY A 89 11.53 -0.86 8.41
CA GLY A 89 12.53 -1.04 7.35
C GLY A 89 12.85 0.17 6.50
N CYS A 90 12.29 1.35 6.79
CA CYS A 90 12.66 2.60 6.13
C CYS A 90 13.84 3.27 6.83
N THR A 91 14.79 3.78 6.05
CA THR A 91 15.88 4.67 6.50
C THR A 91 15.66 6.13 6.04
N GLY A 92 14.43 6.49 5.68
CA GLY A 92 14.06 7.80 5.12
C GLY A 92 14.00 8.95 6.12
N GLY A 93 13.39 10.06 5.72
CA GLY A 93 13.34 11.31 6.49
C GLY A 93 12.31 11.38 7.63
N GLY A 94 11.51 10.34 7.84
CA GLY A 94 10.59 10.24 8.98
C GLY A 94 10.96 9.12 9.96
N ARG A 95 10.35 9.16 11.14
CA ARG A 95 10.57 8.23 12.25
C ARG A 95 9.40 7.27 12.39
N TYR A 96 9.70 6.04 12.78
CA TYR A 96 8.71 5.02 13.13
C TYR A 96 9.03 4.45 14.51
N GLU A 97 8.01 4.34 15.36
CA GLU A 97 8.12 3.86 16.75
C GLU A 97 6.97 2.92 17.07
N GLU A 98 7.24 1.92 17.90
CA GLU A 98 6.25 0.95 18.37
C GLU A 98 6.23 0.94 19.89
N GLU A 99 5.03 0.93 20.46
CA GLU A 99 4.80 0.85 21.91
C GLU A 99 3.93 -0.35 22.24
N GLY A 100 4.20 -0.98 23.39
CA GLY A 100 3.48 -2.18 23.83
C GLY A 100 3.96 -3.48 23.17
N ARG A 101 5.04 -3.45 22.37
CA ARG A 101 5.51 -4.63 21.64
C ARG A 101 5.86 -5.80 22.58
N TYR A 102 5.22 -6.94 22.35
CA TYR A 102 5.51 -8.23 22.96
C TYR A 102 5.47 -9.35 21.91
N SER A 103 6.08 -10.49 22.19
CA SER A 103 6.07 -11.66 21.30
C SER A 103 5.41 -12.85 21.98
N ASP A 104 4.41 -13.42 21.32
CA ASP A 104 3.67 -14.60 21.78
C ASP A 104 3.16 -15.40 20.58
N GLY A 105 4.10 -15.95 19.80
CA GLY A 105 3.78 -16.60 18.53
C GLY A 105 2.96 -15.70 17.60
N ASP A 106 1.81 -16.23 17.15
CA ASP A 106 0.85 -15.51 16.31
C ASP A 106 -0.14 -14.65 17.13
N GLU A 107 -0.12 -14.68 18.46
CA GLU A 107 -1.00 -13.86 19.32
C GLU A 107 -0.36 -12.51 19.71
N GLY A 108 0.97 -12.42 19.59
CA GLY A 108 1.72 -11.19 19.83
C GLY A 108 2.05 -10.42 18.57
N TRP A 109 3.01 -9.52 18.69
CA TRP A 109 3.58 -8.78 17.56
C TRP A 109 4.56 -9.65 16.79
N TYR A 110 4.53 -9.54 15.47
CA TYR A 110 5.55 -10.12 14.60
C TYR A 110 5.81 -9.25 13.37
N THR A 111 6.92 -9.54 12.70
CA THR A 111 7.31 -8.84 11.48
C THR A 111 7.12 -9.77 10.29
N VAL A 112 6.37 -9.29 9.30
CA VAL A 112 6.21 -9.94 8.01
C VAL A 112 7.25 -9.36 7.05
N ARG A 113 8.02 -10.23 6.38
CA ARG A 113 9.26 -9.82 5.69
C ARG A 113 9.05 -9.08 4.36
N SER A 114 7.85 -9.10 3.82
CA SER A 114 7.50 -8.52 2.53
C SER A 114 6.02 -8.14 2.49
N GLY A 115 5.61 -7.40 1.47
CA GLY A 115 4.22 -6.98 1.28
C GLY A 115 4.01 -5.47 1.36
N GLY A 116 4.92 -4.77 2.03
CA GLY A 116 4.95 -3.30 2.10
C GLY A 116 5.67 -2.64 0.92
N HIS A 117 5.88 -1.33 1.04
CA HIS A 117 6.59 -0.52 0.05
C HIS A 117 8.09 -0.80 0.06
N ARG A 118 8.66 -1.02 -1.13
CA ARG A 118 10.08 -1.26 -1.35
C ARG A 118 10.67 -0.17 -2.23
N GLY A 119 11.87 0.29 -1.89
CA GLY A 119 12.52 1.43 -2.53
C GLY A 119 12.45 2.68 -1.66
N ASP A 120 13.03 3.79 -2.11
CA ASP A 120 13.10 5.05 -1.36
C ASP A 120 13.66 4.92 0.07
N GLY A 121 14.55 3.93 0.27
CA GLY A 121 15.12 3.59 1.57
C GLY A 121 14.30 2.61 2.41
N CYS A 122 13.21 2.04 1.88
CA CYS A 122 12.38 1.03 2.55
C CYS A 122 12.60 -0.38 1.98
N ASP A 123 12.62 -1.39 2.85
CA ASP A 123 12.86 -2.79 2.48
C ASP A 123 11.59 -3.61 2.16
N GLY A 124 10.40 -3.09 2.49
CA GLY A 124 9.11 -3.71 2.24
C GLY A 124 8.58 -4.63 3.36
N ARG A 125 9.28 -4.74 4.48
CA ARG A 125 8.73 -5.46 5.65
C ARG A 125 7.66 -4.63 6.35
N PHE A 126 6.75 -5.27 7.06
CA PHE A 126 5.76 -4.57 7.88
C PHE A 126 5.58 -5.27 9.23
N THR A 127 4.94 -4.59 10.16
CA THR A 127 4.64 -5.14 11.49
C THR A 127 3.17 -5.54 11.56
N ALA A 128 2.91 -6.78 11.98
CA ALA A 128 1.59 -7.22 12.38
C ALA A 128 1.40 -6.91 13.87
N ILE A 129 0.38 -6.11 14.18
CA ILE A 129 0.04 -5.61 15.51
C ILE A 129 -1.17 -6.37 16.04
N PRO A 130 -1.10 -7.04 17.19
CA PRO A 130 -2.26 -7.73 17.75
C PRO A 130 -3.36 -6.74 18.04
N MET A 131 -4.60 -7.08 17.70
CA MET A 131 -5.74 -6.23 18.07
C MET A 131 -6.07 -6.39 19.56
N SER A 132 -6.77 -5.41 20.11
CA SER A 132 -7.19 -5.40 21.51
C SER A 132 -8.26 -6.45 21.87
N GLY A 133 -8.82 -7.11 20.86
CA GLY A 133 -9.99 -7.98 20.95
C GLY A 133 -11.28 -7.27 21.34
N SER A 134 -11.32 -5.96 21.17
CA SER A 134 -12.50 -5.13 21.37
C SER A 134 -12.67 -4.12 20.24
N PRO A 135 -13.87 -3.99 19.66
CA PRO A 135 -14.13 -2.99 18.63
C PRO A 135 -14.11 -1.54 19.15
N VAL A 136 -14.08 -1.34 20.48
CA VAL A 136 -14.27 0.00 21.10
C VAL A 136 -13.23 0.34 22.16
N LYS A 137 -12.25 -0.53 22.43
CA LYS A 137 -11.21 -0.29 23.44
C LYS A 137 -9.83 -0.50 22.86
N ASP A 138 -8.91 0.38 23.22
CA ASP A 138 -7.48 0.21 22.98
C ASP A 138 -6.87 -0.56 24.18
N ARG A 139 -5.76 -1.26 23.98
CA ARG A 139 -4.99 -1.95 25.03
C ARG A 139 -3.52 -1.52 25.10
N GLY A 140 -3.17 -0.43 24.43
CA GLY A 140 -1.87 0.23 24.57
C GLY A 140 -0.81 -0.22 23.57
N ASN A 141 -1.14 -1.13 22.64
CA ASN A 141 -0.27 -1.41 21.50
C ASN A 141 -0.43 -0.29 20.46
N THR A 142 0.66 0.37 20.08
CA THR A 142 0.63 1.44 19.07
C THR A 142 1.80 1.40 18.11
N ALA A 143 1.58 1.87 16.88
CA ALA A 143 2.62 2.15 15.91
C ALA A 143 2.51 3.60 15.45
N THR A 144 3.58 4.37 15.58
CA THR A 144 3.59 5.82 15.38
C THR A 144 4.58 6.19 14.29
N TRP A 145 4.10 6.92 13.28
CA TRP A 145 4.89 7.58 12.26
C TRP A 145 4.97 9.07 12.57
N SER A 146 6.17 9.65 12.52
CA SER A 146 6.34 11.09 12.67
C SER A 146 7.34 11.68 11.70
N TRP A 147 7.06 12.90 11.28
CA TRP A 147 7.89 13.68 10.35
C TRP A 147 8.08 15.07 10.91
N TYR A 148 9.32 15.57 10.88
CA TYR A 148 9.59 16.98 11.10
C TYR A 148 9.59 17.68 9.74
N VAL A 149 8.47 18.34 9.41
CA VAL A 149 8.23 18.92 8.09
C VAL A 149 8.77 20.34 7.97
N GLY A 150 9.14 20.96 9.10
CA GLY A 150 9.64 22.34 9.15
C GLY A 150 8.52 23.38 9.20
N SER A 151 8.90 24.65 9.11
CA SER A 151 7.96 25.78 9.17
C SER A 151 7.26 26.02 7.83
N GLY A 152 6.07 26.63 7.88
CA GLY A 152 5.30 27.04 6.70
C GLY A 152 4.23 26.05 6.24
N TYR A 153 4.18 24.84 6.80
CA TYR A 153 3.13 23.86 6.53
C TYR A 153 2.09 23.84 7.64
N THR A 154 0.81 23.92 7.26
CA THR A 154 -0.33 23.76 8.18
C THR A 154 -1.04 22.42 7.99
N SER A 155 -0.87 21.78 6.83
CA SER A 155 -1.37 20.45 6.55
C SER A 155 -0.56 19.78 5.43
N CYS A 156 -0.55 18.46 5.44
CA CYS A 156 0.09 17.61 4.43
C CYS A 156 -0.90 16.55 3.93
N SER A 157 -0.54 15.82 2.88
CA SER A 157 -1.15 14.51 2.59
C SER A 157 -0.28 13.38 3.11
N VAL A 158 -0.91 12.27 3.49
CA VAL A 158 -0.23 11.03 3.88
C VAL A 158 -0.70 9.90 2.99
N ALA A 159 0.22 9.23 2.30
CA ALA A 159 -0.05 7.96 1.63
C ALA A 159 0.25 6.81 2.59
N VAL A 160 -0.77 6.05 2.96
CA VAL A 160 -0.68 4.87 3.84
C VAL A 160 -0.60 3.62 2.97
N VAL A 161 0.43 2.81 3.16
CA VAL A 161 0.54 1.50 2.49
C VAL A 161 -0.24 0.47 3.30
N VAL A 162 -1.21 -0.17 2.65
CA VAL A 162 -1.83 -1.38 3.17
C VAL A 162 -1.11 -2.55 2.52
N PRO A 163 -0.30 -3.33 3.26
CA PRO A 163 0.54 -4.35 2.67
C PRO A 163 -0.29 -5.51 2.13
N ASP A 164 0.29 -6.27 1.21
CA ASP A 164 -0.22 -7.58 0.80
C ASP A 164 0.47 -8.69 1.60
N SER A 165 -0.25 -9.75 1.96
CA SER A 165 0.33 -10.90 2.70
C SER A 165 -0.33 -12.21 2.29
N ASP A 166 0.46 -13.28 2.31
CA ASP A 166 -0.01 -14.65 2.13
C ASP A 166 -0.98 -15.10 3.23
N ARG A 167 -0.95 -14.42 4.39
CA ARG A 167 -1.88 -14.64 5.51
C ARG A 167 -2.81 -13.46 5.65
N ALA A 168 -4.10 -13.70 5.46
CA ALA A 168 -5.12 -12.66 5.60
C ALA A 168 -5.16 -12.05 7.02
N GLN A 169 -4.73 -12.81 8.04
CA GLN A 169 -4.68 -12.39 9.43
C GLN A 169 -3.69 -11.26 9.70
N ASP A 170 -2.56 -11.22 8.97
CA ASP A 170 -1.52 -10.20 9.15
C ASP A 170 -2.02 -8.80 8.81
N VAL A 171 -3.06 -8.72 7.98
CA VAL A 171 -3.63 -7.49 7.41
C VAL A 171 -5.16 -7.56 7.54
N ALA A 172 -5.64 -7.68 8.78
CA ALA A 172 -7.04 -7.98 9.10
C ALA A 172 -7.82 -6.80 9.69
N GLY A 173 -7.19 -5.64 9.87
CA GLY A 173 -7.79 -4.43 10.42
C GLY A 173 -9.06 -4.00 9.69
N ARG A 174 -10.20 -4.02 10.39
CA ARG A 174 -11.51 -3.64 9.83
C ARG A 174 -12.44 -3.01 10.89
N PRO A 175 -12.34 -1.69 11.10
CA PRO A 175 -11.28 -0.81 10.59
C PRO A 175 -9.98 -0.94 11.42
N SER A 176 -8.87 -0.49 10.86
CA SER A 176 -7.73 0.02 11.61
C SER A 176 -7.92 1.51 11.89
N THR A 177 -7.79 1.92 13.15
CA THR A 177 -8.01 3.31 13.59
C THR A 177 -6.68 4.05 13.70
N TYR A 178 -6.59 5.20 13.01
CA TYR A 178 -5.43 6.08 13.03
C TYR A 178 -5.77 7.42 13.68
N LEU A 179 -4.91 7.87 14.57
CA LEU A 179 -4.98 9.15 15.27
C LEU A 179 -3.89 10.08 14.71
N VAL A 180 -4.25 11.32 14.42
CA VAL A 180 -3.30 12.39 14.13
C VAL A 180 -3.08 13.13 15.44
N LEU A 181 -1.86 13.12 15.94
CA LEU A 181 -1.54 13.64 17.27
C LEU A 181 -0.94 15.04 17.19
N LYS A 182 -1.35 15.91 18.11
CA LYS A 182 -0.67 17.18 18.36
C LYS A 182 0.63 16.96 19.13
N ASP A 183 0.62 16.06 20.10
CA ASP A 183 1.77 15.65 20.91
C ASP A 183 1.99 14.13 20.74
N PRO A 184 3.11 13.70 20.12
CA PRO A 184 3.41 12.28 19.94
C PRO A 184 3.46 11.45 21.24
N GLY A 185 3.76 12.09 22.38
CA GLY A 185 3.85 11.41 23.68
C GLY A 185 2.53 11.31 24.44
N ASP A 186 1.46 11.92 23.93
CA ASP A 186 0.13 11.91 24.55
C ASP A 186 -0.92 11.40 23.55
N PRO A 187 -1.37 10.14 23.66
CA PRO A 187 -2.45 9.60 22.82
C PRO A 187 -3.77 10.38 22.93
N GLY A 188 -3.99 11.09 24.04
CA GLY A 188 -5.14 11.97 24.25
C GLY A 188 -5.10 13.27 23.44
N SER A 189 -3.96 13.60 22.84
CA SER A 189 -3.75 14.80 22.02
C SER A 189 -4.25 14.67 20.57
N ALA A 190 -5.06 13.65 20.27
CA ALA A 190 -5.59 13.42 18.94
C ALA A 190 -6.42 14.61 18.45
N ILE A 191 -6.03 15.17 17.30
CA ILE A 191 -6.69 16.31 16.65
C ILE A 191 -7.47 15.91 15.39
N LYS A 192 -7.24 14.69 14.89
CA LYS A 192 -8.01 14.09 13.78
C LYS A 192 -7.95 12.57 13.91
N THR A 193 -9.01 11.89 13.51
CA THR A 193 -9.06 10.43 13.41
C THR A 193 -9.45 10.04 11.99
N PHE A 194 -8.88 8.97 11.48
CA PHE A 194 -9.34 8.32 10.26
C PHE A 194 -9.21 6.80 10.38
N GLU A 195 -9.96 6.10 9.54
CA GLU A 195 -10.07 4.65 9.59
C GLU A 195 -9.79 4.06 8.21
N ILE A 196 -9.14 2.90 8.17
CA ILE A 196 -8.85 2.16 6.95
C ILE A 196 -9.34 0.73 7.13
N ASP A 197 -10.19 0.25 6.21
CA ASP A 197 -10.45 -1.18 6.09
C ASP A 197 -9.30 -1.83 5.31
N GLN A 198 -8.34 -2.37 6.05
CA GLN A 198 -7.16 -3.01 5.47
C GLN A 198 -7.53 -4.27 4.69
N THR A 199 -8.62 -4.94 5.06
CA THR A 199 -9.02 -6.20 4.42
C THR A 199 -9.43 -6.01 2.96
N SER A 200 -10.09 -4.89 2.65
CA SER A 200 -10.54 -4.57 1.29
C SER A 200 -9.49 -3.80 0.47
N LEU A 201 -8.36 -3.41 1.10
CA LEU A 201 -7.35 -2.53 0.51
C LEU A 201 -5.95 -3.14 0.46
N ARG A 202 -5.79 -4.45 0.74
CA ARG A 202 -4.49 -5.15 0.67
C ARG A 202 -3.75 -4.90 -0.64
N GLY A 203 -2.45 -4.64 -0.53
CA GLY A 203 -1.57 -4.31 -1.65
C GLY A 203 -1.78 -2.92 -2.25
N ARG A 204 -2.55 -2.02 -1.60
CA ARG A 204 -2.87 -0.68 -2.13
C ARG A 204 -2.31 0.43 -1.25
N GLY A 205 -2.05 1.57 -1.88
CA GLY A 205 -1.81 2.84 -1.19
C GLY A 205 -3.12 3.62 -1.01
N VAL A 206 -3.35 4.16 0.18
CA VAL A 206 -4.51 5.00 0.53
C VAL A 206 -4.02 6.40 0.84
N VAL A 207 -4.51 7.41 0.12
CA VAL A 207 -4.12 8.81 0.36
C VAL A 207 -5.12 9.48 1.29
N ILE A 208 -4.61 10.04 2.37
CA ILE A 208 -5.35 10.87 3.31
C ILE A 208 -4.90 12.32 3.11
N GLU A 209 -5.81 13.18 2.66
CA GLU A 209 -5.50 14.60 2.47
C GLU A 209 -5.73 15.43 3.73
N LYS A 210 -5.13 16.64 3.73
CA LYS A 210 -5.33 17.67 4.75
C LYS A 210 -5.14 17.12 6.16
N VAL A 211 -4.04 16.38 6.36
CA VAL A 211 -3.61 15.89 7.66
C VAL A 211 -2.91 17.05 8.36
N PRO A 212 -3.40 17.52 9.52
CA PRO A 212 -2.89 18.72 10.16
C PRO A 212 -1.43 18.53 10.62
N VAL A 213 -0.64 19.58 10.47
CA VAL A 213 0.72 19.71 11.02
C VAL A 213 0.62 20.55 12.29
N HIS A 214 1.25 20.09 13.36
CA HIS A 214 1.32 20.81 14.63
C HIS A 214 2.79 20.97 15.04
N ASP A 215 3.19 22.18 15.44
CA ASP A 215 4.57 22.50 15.84
C ASP A 215 5.63 21.96 14.87
N GLN A 216 5.42 22.19 13.56
CA GLN A 216 6.32 21.76 12.48
C GLN A 216 6.45 20.23 12.34
N ARG A 217 5.56 19.47 12.97
CA ARG A 217 5.53 18.02 12.95
C ARG A 217 4.19 17.48 12.46
N LEU A 218 4.27 16.40 11.72
CA LEU A 218 3.13 15.57 11.35
C LEU A 218 3.30 14.24 12.09
N THR A 219 2.29 13.82 12.84
CA THR A 219 2.33 12.59 13.63
C THR A 219 1.05 11.81 13.43
N VAL A 220 1.19 10.55 13.02
CA VAL A 220 0.09 9.61 12.83
C VAL A 220 0.37 8.38 13.68
N GLN A 221 -0.61 7.93 14.46
CA GLN A 221 -0.52 6.76 15.32
C GLN A 221 -1.63 5.78 14.98
N LEU A 222 -1.27 4.53 14.72
CA LEU A 222 -2.20 3.40 14.66
C LEU A 222 -2.37 2.84 16.08
N VAL A 223 -3.61 2.68 16.51
CA VAL A 223 -3.97 2.03 17.78
C VAL A 223 -4.50 0.62 17.55
N ASP A 224 -4.50 -0.20 18.58
CA ASP A 224 -4.84 -1.63 18.49
C ASP A 224 -6.32 -1.98 18.59
N ARG A 225 -7.21 -1.01 18.77
CA ARG A 225 -8.67 -1.26 18.77
C ARG A 225 -9.10 -2.04 17.54
N GLY A 226 -9.75 -3.17 17.79
CA GLY A 226 -10.14 -4.12 16.77
C GLY A 226 -10.58 -5.44 17.37
N GLN A 227 -11.41 -6.18 16.64
CA GLN A 227 -11.91 -7.48 17.05
C GLN A 227 -11.09 -8.60 16.38
N ASP A 228 -10.48 -9.46 17.19
CA ASP A 228 -9.63 -10.61 16.79
C ASP A 228 -10.24 -11.98 17.13
N TRP A 229 -11.56 -12.04 17.33
CA TRP A 229 -12.28 -13.29 17.55
C TRP A 229 -13.75 -13.18 17.14
N GLY A 230 -14.49 -14.30 17.19
CA GLY A 230 -15.95 -14.29 16.97
C GLY A 230 -16.40 -14.33 15.51
N GLY A 231 -15.57 -14.78 14.58
CA GLY A 231 -15.93 -15.05 13.18
C GLY A 231 -14.76 -15.60 12.35
N ASP A 232 -15.05 -16.11 11.15
CA ASP A 232 -14.03 -16.61 10.23
C ASP A 232 -13.02 -15.50 9.88
N GLY A 233 -11.73 -15.85 9.91
CA GLY A 233 -10.63 -14.92 9.64
C GLY A 233 -10.35 -13.89 10.74
N ARG A 234 -11.02 -13.96 11.90
CA ARG A 234 -10.75 -13.05 13.03
C ARG A 234 -9.77 -13.59 14.04
N ARG A 235 -9.71 -14.91 14.26
CA ARG A 235 -8.83 -15.50 15.28
C ARG A 235 -7.36 -15.18 14.97
N GLY A 236 -6.72 -14.43 15.87
CA GLY A 236 -5.35 -13.95 15.68
C GLY A 236 -5.24 -12.93 14.55
N ALA A 237 -6.25 -12.08 14.38
CA ALA A 237 -6.23 -10.98 13.44
C ALA A 237 -5.35 -9.83 13.95
N HIS A 238 -4.58 -9.24 13.02
CA HIS A 238 -3.67 -8.15 13.28
C HIS A 238 -4.03 -6.93 12.44
N HIS A 239 -3.72 -5.75 12.97
CA HIS A 239 -3.56 -4.58 12.12
C HIS A 239 -2.17 -4.64 11.49
N ALA A 240 -2.07 -4.19 10.24
CA ALA A 240 -0.79 -4.05 9.57
C ALA A 240 -0.26 -2.62 9.69
N ALA A 241 0.92 -2.45 10.30
CA ALA A 241 1.69 -1.21 10.26
C ALA A 241 2.80 -1.33 9.23
N ALA A 242 2.62 -0.71 8.07
CA ALA A 242 3.60 -0.66 6.99
C ALA A 242 4.14 0.76 6.80
N GLN A 243 4.60 1.07 5.59
CA GLN A 243 5.19 2.35 5.26
C GLN A 243 4.12 3.43 5.06
N MET A 244 4.46 4.65 5.43
CA MET A 244 3.69 5.85 5.13
C MET A 244 4.59 6.91 4.49
N ARG A 245 4.06 7.65 3.52
CA ARG A 245 4.74 8.80 2.92
C ARG A 245 4.00 10.08 3.29
N ALA A 246 4.70 11.03 3.88
CA ALA A 246 4.18 12.39 4.05
C ALA A 246 4.59 13.25 2.85
N GLU A 247 3.66 14.09 2.38
CA GLU A 247 3.89 15.09 1.33
C GLU A 247 3.26 16.43 1.72
N CYS A 248 4.11 17.47 1.76
CA CYS A 248 3.78 18.87 2.03
C CYS A 248 4.50 19.74 0.97
#